data_AF-A0A7B9V724-F1
#
_entry.id   AF-A0A7B9V724-F1
#
_cell.length_a   1.000
_cell.length_b   1.000
_cell.length_c   1.000
_cell.angle_alpha   90.00
_cell.angle_beta   90.00
_cell.angle_gamma   90.00
#
_symmetry.space_group_name_H-M   'P 1'
#
loop_
_entity.id
_entity.type
_entity.pdbx_description
1 polymer ?
#
loop_
_entity_poly.entity_id
_entity_poly.type
_entity_poly.pdbx_seq_one_letter_code
_entity_poly.pdbx_strand_id
1 'polypeptide(L)'
;ISAEPEAYFRIAPEDWLRAEMQGEIVALVHSHPGGLPWLSEADRRLQIKSALPWWLVCRGDIHKFRCVPHLTGRRFEHGVTDCYTLFRDAYHLAGTEMPDFHREDDWWRNGQNLYLDNMAVTGFYRVPLSSAQAGDILLCCFGASVPNHAAIYCGNGELLHHLPEQLSKRERYSEKWQRRTHSVWRHRHWHASAFTGIYNDLAAASACM
;
A
#
# COMPACT_ATOMS: atom_id res chain seq x y z
N ILE A 1 19.14 -17.64 18.44
CA ILE A 1 17.71 -17.91 18.12
C ILE A 1 16.85 -17.01 19.00
N SER A 2 15.73 -16.49 18.49
CA SER A 2 14.82 -15.61 19.27
C SER A 2 14.29 -16.32 20.52
N ALA A 3 14.08 -15.57 21.61
CA ALA A 3 13.44 -16.10 22.82
C ALA A 3 11.95 -16.42 22.61
N GLU A 4 11.33 -15.79 21.60
CA GLU A 4 9.95 -16.00 21.18
C GLU A 4 9.94 -16.29 19.67
N PRO A 5 10.33 -17.51 19.24
CA PRO A 5 10.54 -17.85 17.83
C PRO A 5 9.23 -17.92 17.02
N GLU A 6 8.08 -18.05 17.68
CA GLU A 6 6.76 -17.98 17.04
C GLU A 6 6.33 -16.54 16.72
N ALA A 7 6.92 -15.54 17.37
CA ALA A 7 6.57 -14.13 17.22
C ALA A 7 7.66 -13.30 16.51
N TYR A 8 8.94 -13.66 16.69
CA TYR A 8 10.08 -12.90 16.16
C TYR A 8 11.19 -13.81 15.66
N PHE A 9 11.89 -13.36 14.62
CA PHE A 9 13.16 -13.94 14.21
C PHE A 9 14.31 -12.95 14.45
N ARG A 10 15.54 -13.48 14.50
CA ARG A 10 16.78 -12.70 14.58
C ARG A 10 17.81 -13.34 13.69
N ILE A 11 18.51 -12.51 12.93
CA ILE A 11 19.70 -12.90 12.17
C ILE A 11 20.91 -12.40 12.97
N ALA A 12 21.85 -13.30 13.26
CA ALA A 12 23.10 -12.92 13.90
C ALA A 12 23.92 -12.02 12.95
N PRO A 13 24.55 -10.94 13.44
CA PRO A 13 25.39 -10.07 12.60
C PRO A 13 26.45 -10.85 11.82
N GLU A 14 27.02 -11.89 12.41
CA GLU A 14 28.03 -12.75 11.79
C GLU A 14 27.47 -13.54 10.60
N ASP A 15 26.20 -13.98 10.68
CA ASP A 15 25.54 -14.70 9.60
C ASP A 15 25.17 -13.76 8.44
N TRP A 16 24.78 -12.51 8.75
CA TRP A 16 24.56 -11.47 7.74
C TRP A 16 25.84 -11.15 6.98
N LEU A 17 26.94 -10.89 7.70
CA LEU A 17 28.25 -10.63 7.11
C LEU A 17 28.73 -11.80 6.25
N ARG A 18 28.51 -13.04 6.71
CA ARG A 18 28.86 -14.23 5.94
C ARG A 18 28.08 -14.31 4.62
N ALA A 19 26.82 -13.92 4.61
CA ALA A 19 26.02 -13.89 3.39
C ALA A 19 26.52 -12.80 2.42
N GLU A 20 26.81 -11.59 2.91
CA GLU A 20 27.38 -10.51 2.08
C GLU A 20 28.74 -10.89 1.47
N MET A 21 29.57 -11.64 2.21
CA MET A 21 30.84 -12.15 1.70
C MET A 21 30.67 -13.18 0.55
N GLN A 22 29.51 -13.81 0.43
CA GLN A 22 29.21 -14.77 -0.64
C GLN A 22 28.55 -14.12 -1.86
N GLY A 23 27.99 -12.91 -1.72
CA GLY A 23 27.36 -12.17 -2.81
C GLY A 23 26.39 -11.09 -2.32
N GLU A 24 25.71 -10.46 -3.27
CA GLU A 24 24.66 -9.48 -2.97
C GLU A 24 23.45 -10.17 -2.30
N ILE A 25 23.02 -9.65 -1.15
CA ILE A 25 21.77 -10.08 -0.53
C ILE A 25 20.62 -9.45 -1.32
N VAL A 26 19.84 -10.29 -2.00
CA VAL A 26 18.72 -9.82 -2.86
C VAL A 26 17.35 -9.86 -2.20
N ALA A 27 17.20 -10.60 -1.09
CA ALA A 27 15.96 -10.67 -0.32
C ALA A 27 16.20 -11.25 1.09
N LEU A 28 15.30 -10.93 2.02
CA LEU A 28 15.16 -11.61 3.29
C LEU A 28 13.98 -12.58 3.23
N VAL A 29 14.16 -13.82 3.68
CA VAL A 29 13.11 -14.84 3.68
C VAL A 29 12.78 -15.26 5.12
N HIS A 30 11.51 -15.23 5.49
CA HIS A 30 11.03 -15.71 6.80
C HIS A 30 9.66 -16.37 6.68
N SER A 31 9.19 -16.98 7.77
CA SER A 31 7.89 -17.66 7.82
C SER A 31 6.97 -17.06 8.87
N HIS A 32 5.66 -17.13 8.64
CA HIS A 32 4.62 -16.91 9.66
C HIS A 32 3.89 -18.24 9.96
N PRO A 33 4.40 -19.09 10.86
CA PRO A 33 3.73 -20.34 11.22
C PRO A 33 2.35 -20.05 11.84
N GLY A 34 1.27 -20.53 11.22
CA GLY A 34 -0.11 -20.28 11.68
C GLY A 34 -0.60 -18.83 11.53
N GLY A 35 0.23 -17.93 10.98
CA GLY A 35 -0.08 -16.50 10.86
C GLY A 35 -0.89 -16.14 9.61
N LEU A 36 -0.80 -14.85 9.26
CA LEU A 36 -1.43 -14.26 8.08
C LEU A 36 -0.38 -14.05 6.98
N PRO A 37 -0.77 -14.03 5.69
CA PRO A 37 0.16 -13.86 4.57
C PRO A 37 0.58 -12.39 4.36
N TRP A 38 0.66 -11.59 5.43
CA TRP A 38 0.97 -10.16 5.38
C TRP A 38 2.17 -9.86 6.27
N LEU A 39 3.03 -8.94 5.86
CA LEU A 39 4.10 -8.45 6.73
C LEU A 39 3.51 -7.87 8.02
N SER A 40 4.03 -8.30 9.16
CA SER A 40 3.70 -7.73 10.46
C SER A 40 4.25 -6.30 10.59
N GLU A 41 3.85 -5.60 11.65
CA GLU A 41 4.42 -4.29 11.99
C GLU A 41 5.95 -4.34 12.16
N ALA A 42 6.46 -5.39 12.82
CA ALA A 42 7.88 -5.61 12.99
C ALA A 42 8.57 -5.91 11.65
N ASP A 43 7.95 -6.73 10.81
CA ASP A 43 8.46 -7.03 9.47
C ASP A 43 8.56 -5.77 8.62
N ARG A 44 7.55 -4.90 8.65
CA ARG A 44 7.56 -3.64 7.90
C ARG A 44 8.69 -2.71 8.35
N ARG A 45 8.89 -2.54 9.66
CA ARG A 45 10.03 -1.75 10.18
C ARG A 45 11.37 -2.30 9.71
N LEU A 46 11.56 -3.60 9.85
CA LEU A 46 12.81 -4.26 9.48
C LEU A 46 13.02 -4.27 7.95
N GLN A 47 11.94 -4.38 7.17
CA GLN A 47 12.00 -4.27 5.72
C GLN A 47 12.53 -2.91 5.31
N ILE A 48 11.94 -1.82 5.83
CA ILE A 48 12.42 -0.45 5.57
C ILE A 48 13.88 -0.29 6.00
N LYS A 49 14.26 -0.78 7.18
CA LYS A 49 15.63 -0.70 7.68
C LYS A 49 16.63 -1.46 6.81
N SER A 50 16.25 -2.64 6.32
CA SER A 50 17.10 -3.48 5.47
C SER A 50 17.16 -2.98 4.02
N ALA A 51 16.16 -2.20 3.57
CA ALA A 51 15.98 -1.79 2.18
C ALA A 51 15.93 -2.96 1.17
N LEU A 52 15.50 -4.15 1.61
CA LEU A 52 15.44 -5.35 0.79
C LEU A 52 14.01 -5.81 0.51
N PRO A 53 13.78 -6.53 -0.60
CA PRO A 53 12.59 -7.36 -0.76
C PRO A 53 12.48 -8.38 0.38
N TRP A 54 11.25 -8.62 0.85
CA TRP A 54 10.97 -9.61 1.89
C TRP A 54 10.04 -10.68 1.34
N TRP A 55 10.40 -11.95 1.52
CA TRP A 55 9.62 -13.10 1.08
C TRP A 55 9.07 -13.82 2.30
N LEU A 56 7.76 -13.88 2.40
CA LEU A 56 7.05 -14.48 3.51
C LEU A 56 6.52 -15.85 3.09
N VAL A 57 6.96 -16.89 3.79
CA VAL A 57 6.40 -18.24 3.68
C VAL A 57 5.23 -18.36 4.65
N CYS A 58 4.02 -18.56 4.13
CA CYS A 58 2.82 -18.71 4.93
C CYS A 58 1.94 -19.80 4.33
N ARG A 59 1.52 -20.79 5.14
CA ARG A 59 0.59 -21.86 4.73
C ARG A 59 0.99 -22.63 3.47
N GLY A 60 2.29 -22.76 3.20
CA GLY A 60 2.83 -23.46 2.04
C GLY A 60 3.08 -22.56 0.82
N ASP A 61 2.65 -21.30 0.85
CA ASP A 61 2.84 -20.33 -0.22
C ASP A 61 3.96 -19.33 0.09
N ILE A 62 4.57 -18.78 -0.96
CA ILE A 62 5.61 -17.73 -0.87
C ILE A 62 5.01 -16.41 -1.36
N HIS A 63 4.89 -15.43 -0.46
CA HIS A 63 4.43 -14.08 -0.74
C HIS A 63 5.62 -13.14 -0.85
N LYS A 64 5.76 -12.43 -1.97
CA LYS A 64 6.92 -11.57 -2.23
C LYS A 64 6.53 -10.10 -2.10
N PHE A 65 7.22 -9.40 -1.21
CA PHE A 65 7.02 -7.98 -0.97
C PHE A 65 8.24 -7.18 -1.45
N ARG A 66 8.03 -6.29 -2.40
CA ARG A 66 9.02 -5.26 -2.75
C ARG A 66 9.18 -4.33 -1.56
N CYS A 67 10.38 -3.79 -1.37
CA CYS A 67 10.57 -2.75 -0.37
C CYS A 67 9.96 -1.45 -0.91
N VAL A 68 8.76 -1.11 -0.42
CA VAL A 68 8.12 0.19 -0.66
C VAL A 68 8.26 1.07 0.58
N PRO A 69 8.42 2.41 0.43
CA PRO A 69 8.42 3.33 1.56
C PRO A 69 7.15 3.18 2.41
N HIS A 70 7.17 3.62 3.66
CA HIS A 70 5.94 3.73 4.44
C HIS A 70 4.87 4.52 3.70
N LEU A 71 3.61 4.12 3.81
CA LEU A 71 2.48 4.70 3.08
C LEU A 71 2.23 6.17 3.49
N THR A 72 2.63 6.55 4.70
CA THR A 72 2.58 7.92 5.22
C THR A 72 3.95 8.59 5.22
N GLY A 73 3.98 9.92 5.14
CA GLY A 73 5.20 10.72 5.23
C GLY A 73 5.98 10.85 3.91
N ARG A 74 5.44 10.37 2.79
CA ARG A 74 6.10 10.46 1.47
C ARG A 74 6.03 11.90 0.96
N ARG A 75 7.09 12.38 0.30
CA ARG A 75 7.02 13.63 -0.50
C ARG A 75 6.37 13.34 -1.85
N PHE A 76 5.58 14.29 -2.33
CA PHE A 76 4.90 14.16 -3.61
C PHE A 76 5.85 14.38 -4.79
N GLU A 77 5.87 13.43 -5.72
CA GLU A 77 6.51 13.55 -7.03
C GLU A 77 5.60 12.86 -8.06
N HIS A 78 5.10 13.61 -9.05
CA HIS A 78 4.15 13.08 -10.03
C HIS A 78 4.79 11.95 -10.85
N GLY A 79 4.06 10.84 -11.02
CA GLY A 79 4.57 9.65 -11.71
C GLY A 79 5.47 8.75 -10.86
N VAL A 80 6.05 9.27 -9.77
CA VAL A 80 7.03 8.56 -8.94
C VAL A 80 6.44 8.22 -7.57
N THR A 81 6.16 9.23 -6.74
CA THR A 81 5.56 9.10 -5.41
C THR A 81 4.30 9.95 -5.33
N ASP A 82 3.26 9.59 -6.07
CA ASP A 82 1.98 10.31 -6.11
C ASP A 82 0.82 9.50 -5.52
N CYS A 83 -0.41 9.97 -5.75
CA CYS A 83 -1.62 9.28 -5.29
C CYS A 83 -1.82 7.89 -5.92
N TYR A 84 -1.42 7.70 -7.18
CA TYR A 84 -1.53 6.41 -7.85
C TYR A 84 -0.47 5.43 -7.34
N THR A 85 0.77 5.88 -7.16
CA THR A 85 1.82 5.06 -6.53
C THR A 85 1.44 4.67 -5.11
N LEU A 86 0.87 5.58 -4.31
CA LEU A 86 0.40 5.26 -2.96
C LEU A 86 -0.69 4.18 -2.97
N PHE A 87 -1.65 4.29 -3.88
CA PHE A 87 -2.66 3.27 -4.12
C PHE A 87 -2.05 1.91 -4.47
N ARG A 88 -1.14 1.88 -5.45
CA ARG A 88 -0.45 0.65 -5.88
C ARG A 88 0.33 0.01 -4.74
N ASP A 89 1.08 0.79 -3.98
CA ASP A 89 1.90 0.29 -2.88
C ASP A 89 1.03 -0.24 -1.73
N ALA A 90 -0.10 0.40 -1.44
CA ALA A 90 -1.05 -0.10 -0.44
C ALA A 90 -1.64 -1.46 -0.88
N TYR A 91 -2.01 -1.59 -2.15
CA TYR A 91 -2.51 -2.86 -2.69
C TYR A 91 -1.43 -3.94 -2.73
N HIS A 92 -0.19 -3.57 -3.05
CA HIS A 92 0.97 -4.47 -2.97
C HIS A 92 1.13 -5.05 -1.56
N LEU A 93 1.05 -4.20 -0.52
CA LEU A 93 1.10 -4.65 0.88
C LEU A 93 -0.11 -5.50 1.29
N ALA A 94 -1.25 -5.31 0.62
CA ALA A 94 -2.44 -6.15 0.73
C ALA A 94 -2.38 -7.41 -0.18
N GLY A 95 -1.24 -7.69 -0.82
CA GLY A 95 -0.99 -8.86 -1.66
C GLY A 95 -1.57 -8.81 -3.06
N THR A 96 -1.97 -7.64 -3.56
CA THR A 96 -2.47 -7.44 -4.92
C THR A 96 -1.53 -6.51 -5.70
N GLU A 97 -0.98 -7.01 -6.79
CA GLU A 97 -0.16 -6.19 -7.69
C GLU A 97 -1.04 -5.36 -8.62
N MET A 98 -0.80 -4.04 -8.65
CA MET A 98 -1.45 -3.12 -9.59
C MET A 98 -0.47 -2.72 -10.70
N PRO A 99 -0.92 -2.63 -11.96
CA PRO A 99 -0.10 -2.09 -13.05
C PRO A 99 0.36 -0.66 -12.77
N ASP A 100 1.55 -0.31 -13.27
CA ASP A 100 2.03 1.07 -13.29
C ASP A 100 1.65 1.72 -14.62
N PHE A 101 0.63 2.57 -14.60
CA PHE A 101 0.23 3.30 -15.79
C PHE A 101 1.08 4.55 -15.96
N HIS A 102 1.55 4.76 -17.20
CA HIS A 102 2.05 6.06 -17.59
C HIS A 102 0.94 7.09 -17.43
N ARG A 103 1.29 8.24 -16.85
CA ARG A 103 0.36 9.31 -16.53
C ARG A 103 1.10 10.63 -16.67
N GLU A 104 0.84 11.33 -17.77
CA GLU A 104 1.35 12.68 -17.98
C GLU A 104 0.85 13.60 -16.86
N ASP A 105 1.61 14.64 -16.52
CA ASP A 105 1.09 15.64 -15.59
C ASP A 105 -0.11 16.38 -16.20
N ASP A 106 -1.06 16.79 -15.37
CA ASP A 106 -2.31 17.43 -15.80
C ASP A 106 -3.12 16.64 -16.86
N TRP A 107 -2.96 15.31 -16.94
CA TRP A 107 -3.61 14.45 -17.94
C TRP A 107 -5.12 14.68 -18.13
N TRP A 108 -5.83 15.06 -17.05
CA TRP A 108 -7.28 15.34 -17.07
C TRP A 108 -7.65 16.58 -17.88
N ARG A 109 -6.69 17.49 -18.12
CA ARG A 109 -6.87 18.66 -18.99
C ARG A 109 -6.75 18.31 -20.46
N ASN A 110 -6.11 17.18 -20.77
CA ASN A 110 -5.85 16.71 -22.13
C ASN A 110 -6.91 15.70 -22.62
N GLY A 111 -8.06 15.65 -21.95
CA GLY A 111 -9.17 14.76 -22.30
C GLY A 111 -8.99 13.29 -21.89
N GLN A 112 -7.92 12.95 -21.16
CA GLN A 112 -7.70 11.59 -20.66
C GLN A 112 -8.56 11.31 -19.42
N ASN A 113 -8.91 10.05 -19.19
CA ASN A 113 -9.70 9.59 -18.04
C ASN A 113 -9.04 8.41 -17.32
N LEU A 114 -7.77 8.60 -16.94
CA LEU A 114 -6.85 7.58 -16.43
C LEU A 114 -7.53 6.60 -15.46
N TYR A 115 -8.22 7.10 -14.43
CA TYR A 115 -8.81 6.21 -13.45
C TYR A 115 -9.99 5.43 -14.02
N LEU A 116 -11.00 6.10 -14.59
CA LEU A 116 -12.22 5.41 -15.02
C LEU A 116 -11.96 4.41 -16.16
N ASP A 117 -11.01 4.71 -17.04
CA ASP A 117 -10.61 3.82 -18.13
C ASP A 117 -9.93 2.55 -17.60
N ASN A 118 -9.24 2.65 -16.46
CA ASN A 118 -8.41 1.56 -15.93
C ASN A 118 -9.03 0.77 -14.77
N MET A 119 -9.97 1.32 -13.98
CA MET A 119 -10.51 0.62 -12.81
C MET A 119 -11.16 -0.72 -13.18
N ALA A 120 -12.08 -0.72 -14.16
CA ALA A 120 -12.81 -1.94 -14.51
C ALA A 120 -11.91 -3.03 -15.09
N VAL A 121 -10.96 -2.65 -15.95
CA VAL A 121 -10.01 -3.58 -16.60
C VAL A 121 -8.97 -4.13 -15.63
N THR A 122 -8.72 -3.43 -14.52
CA THR A 122 -7.84 -3.89 -13.43
C THR A 122 -8.60 -4.62 -12.31
N GLY A 123 -9.80 -5.11 -12.60
CA GLY A 123 -10.53 -5.96 -11.67
C GLY A 123 -11.32 -5.22 -10.59
N PHE A 124 -11.49 -3.89 -10.71
CA PHE A 124 -12.37 -3.14 -9.82
C PHE A 124 -13.81 -3.10 -10.34
N TYR A 125 -14.75 -2.93 -9.42
CA TYR A 125 -16.14 -2.65 -9.71
C TYR A 125 -16.65 -1.55 -8.78
N ARG A 126 -17.63 -0.76 -9.25
CA ARG A 126 -18.21 0.33 -8.45
C ARG A 126 -19.07 -0.24 -7.34
N VAL A 127 -18.99 0.39 -6.18
CA VAL A 127 -19.86 0.10 -5.02
C VAL A 127 -20.51 1.38 -4.51
N PRO A 128 -21.71 1.30 -3.91
CA PRO A 128 -22.31 2.44 -3.22
C PRO A 128 -21.43 2.90 -2.04
N LEU A 129 -21.33 4.21 -1.83
CA LEU A 129 -20.56 4.79 -0.72
C LEU A 129 -21.03 4.27 0.66
N SER A 130 -22.33 4.02 0.82
CA SER A 130 -22.91 3.45 2.05
C SER A 130 -22.42 2.03 2.35
N SER A 131 -21.85 1.34 1.36
CA SER A 131 -21.29 -0.02 1.49
C SER A 131 -19.76 -0.04 1.48
N ALA A 132 -19.11 1.13 1.55
CA ALA A 132 -17.66 1.25 1.51
C ALA A 132 -17.00 0.48 2.66
N GLN A 133 -15.91 -0.21 2.36
CA GLN A 133 -15.13 -1.03 3.26
C GLN A 133 -13.66 -0.59 3.22
N ALA A 134 -12.92 -0.86 4.30
CA ALA A 134 -11.50 -0.56 4.33
C ALA A 134 -10.77 -1.23 3.15
N GLY A 135 -9.96 -0.45 2.44
CA GLY A 135 -9.28 -0.82 1.20
C GLY A 135 -10.00 -0.41 -0.09
N ASP A 136 -11.28 -0.03 -0.04
CA ASP A 136 -11.96 0.51 -1.22
C ASP A 136 -11.30 1.81 -1.69
N ILE A 137 -11.27 2.01 -2.99
CA ILE A 137 -10.69 3.19 -3.63
C ILE A 137 -11.75 4.26 -3.84
N LEU A 138 -11.50 5.42 -3.25
CA LEU A 138 -12.26 6.65 -3.45
C LEU A 138 -11.60 7.43 -4.59
N LEU A 139 -12.31 7.55 -5.70
CA LEU A 139 -11.91 8.46 -6.77
C LEU A 139 -12.54 9.83 -6.54
N CYS A 140 -11.73 10.88 -6.60
CA CYS A 140 -12.15 12.24 -6.31
C CYS A 140 -11.84 13.20 -7.47
N CYS A 141 -12.68 14.22 -7.62
CA CYS A 141 -12.47 15.32 -8.57
C CYS A 141 -11.94 16.56 -7.84
N PHE A 142 -10.77 17.04 -8.26
CA PHE A 142 -10.16 18.28 -7.81
C PHE A 142 -10.09 19.27 -8.97
N GLY A 143 -11.12 20.11 -9.10
CA GLY A 143 -11.16 21.14 -10.15
C GLY A 143 -11.23 20.60 -11.58
N ALA A 144 -11.68 19.36 -11.75
CA ALA A 144 -11.72 18.64 -13.03
C ALA A 144 -13.08 17.96 -13.23
N SER A 145 -13.45 17.73 -14.50
CA SER A 145 -14.67 17.02 -14.90
C SER A 145 -14.55 15.50 -14.78
N VAL A 146 -13.32 14.98 -14.74
CA VAL A 146 -12.99 13.57 -14.51
C VAL A 146 -12.25 13.41 -13.18
N PRO A 147 -12.37 12.25 -12.49
CA PRO A 147 -11.66 12.04 -11.24
C PRO A 147 -10.16 12.06 -11.49
N ASN A 148 -9.41 12.90 -10.79
CA ASN A 148 -7.96 13.07 -10.95
C ASN A 148 -7.15 12.71 -9.68
N HIS A 149 -7.80 12.14 -8.68
CA HIS A 149 -7.17 11.73 -7.44
C HIS A 149 -7.75 10.41 -6.92
N ALA A 150 -6.88 9.51 -6.45
CA ALA A 150 -7.28 8.31 -5.73
C ALA A 150 -6.87 8.40 -4.26
N ALA A 151 -7.79 8.00 -3.39
CA ALA A 151 -7.56 7.78 -1.97
C ALA A 151 -8.06 6.38 -1.59
N ILE A 152 -7.49 5.82 -0.53
CA ILE A 152 -7.90 4.52 0.01
C ILE A 152 -8.77 4.79 1.23
N TYR A 153 -9.99 4.26 1.27
CA TYR A 153 -10.81 4.31 2.46
C TYR A 153 -10.19 3.39 3.53
N CYS A 154 -9.93 3.91 4.73
CA CYS A 154 -9.29 3.15 5.80
C CYS A 154 -10.30 2.51 6.77
N GLY A 155 -11.61 2.65 6.51
CA GLY A 155 -12.63 2.38 7.51
C GLY A 155 -12.74 3.51 8.54
N ASN A 156 -13.72 3.40 9.44
CA ASN A 156 -13.92 4.33 10.57
C ASN A 156 -13.94 5.83 10.22
N GLY A 157 -14.32 6.17 8.97
CA GLY A 157 -14.36 7.55 8.51
C GLY A 157 -12.97 8.17 8.28
N GLU A 158 -11.95 7.36 8.00
CA GLU A 158 -10.61 7.79 7.61
C GLU A 158 -10.31 7.43 6.15
N LEU A 159 -9.38 8.17 5.54
CA LEU A 159 -8.78 7.86 4.25
C LEU A 159 -7.27 8.06 4.28
N LEU A 160 -6.58 7.28 3.46
CA LEU A 160 -5.15 7.41 3.16
C LEU A 160 -5.01 8.00 1.76
N HIS A 161 -4.22 9.06 1.63
CA HIS A 161 -4.09 9.77 0.37
C HIS A 161 -2.77 10.54 0.26
N HIS A 162 -2.48 11.03 -0.94
CA HIS A 162 -1.29 11.84 -1.23
C HIS A 162 -1.63 12.99 -2.17
N LEU A 163 -1.78 14.19 -1.62
CA LEU A 163 -2.02 15.40 -2.43
C LEU A 163 -0.69 16.03 -2.84
N PRO A 164 -0.66 16.74 -3.99
CA PRO A 164 0.45 17.62 -4.33
C PRO A 164 0.81 18.56 -3.17
N GLU A 165 2.11 18.84 -3.02
CA GLU A 165 2.67 19.74 -2.00
C GLU A 165 2.44 19.32 -0.54
N GLN A 166 1.91 18.12 -0.29
CA GLN A 166 1.70 17.58 1.05
C GLN A 166 2.43 16.26 1.21
N LEU A 167 2.72 15.90 2.45
CA LEU A 167 3.14 14.53 2.74
C LEU A 167 1.93 13.59 2.61
N SER A 168 2.16 12.35 2.16
CA SER A 168 1.13 11.33 2.23
C SER A 168 0.69 11.10 3.67
N LYS A 169 -0.61 10.96 3.91
CA LYS A 169 -1.16 10.91 5.27
C LYS A 169 -2.47 10.15 5.34
N ARG A 170 -2.80 9.71 6.55
CA ARG A 170 -4.16 9.31 6.92
C ARG A 170 -4.86 10.52 7.53
N GLU A 171 -6.07 10.82 7.06
CA GLU A 171 -6.90 11.89 7.63
C GLU A 171 -8.38 11.54 7.59
N ARG A 172 -9.19 12.35 8.28
CA ARG A 172 -10.64 12.15 8.35
C ARG A 172 -11.30 12.35 6.98
N TYR A 173 -12.16 11.42 6.60
CA TYR A 173 -13.04 11.50 5.43
C TYR A 173 -14.20 12.49 5.68
N SER A 174 -13.84 13.77 5.72
CA SER A 174 -14.73 14.89 6.03
C SER A 174 -15.73 15.17 4.89
N GLU A 175 -16.71 16.03 5.17
CA GLU A 175 -17.69 16.48 4.17
C GLU A 175 -17.02 17.10 2.93
N LYS A 176 -15.87 17.78 3.10
CA LYS A 176 -15.07 18.31 1.98
C LYS A 176 -14.62 17.20 1.03
N TRP A 177 -14.22 16.05 1.57
CA TRP A 177 -13.83 14.89 0.77
C TRP A 177 -15.04 14.20 0.15
N GLN A 178 -16.13 14.05 0.91
CA GLN A 178 -17.37 13.45 0.41
C GLN A 178 -17.91 14.23 -0.80
N ARG A 179 -17.94 15.57 -0.74
CA ARG A 179 -18.35 16.42 -1.87
C ARG A 179 -17.46 16.30 -3.11
N ARG A 180 -16.19 15.88 -2.95
CA ARG A 180 -15.25 15.64 -4.05
C ARG A 180 -15.28 14.22 -4.56
N THR A 181 -15.90 13.28 -3.83
CA THR A 181 -15.89 11.87 -4.17
C THR A 181 -16.82 11.60 -5.33
N HIS A 182 -16.22 11.21 -6.45
CA HIS A 182 -16.93 10.83 -7.66
C HIS A 182 -17.48 9.40 -7.57
N SER A 183 -16.70 8.48 -6.99
CA SER A 183 -17.04 7.06 -6.97
C SER A 183 -16.20 6.26 -5.99
N VAL A 184 -16.78 5.15 -5.51
CA VAL A 184 -16.09 4.14 -4.71
C VAL A 184 -15.93 2.86 -5.52
N TRP A 185 -14.78 2.23 -5.42
CA TRP A 185 -14.42 1.04 -6.18
C TRP A 185 -13.82 -0.03 -5.28
N ARG A 186 -14.27 -1.27 -5.47
CA ARG A 186 -13.75 -2.45 -4.78
C ARG A 186 -13.10 -3.39 -5.77
N HIS A 187 -11.95 -3.94 -5.41
CA HIS A 187 -11.31 -4.98 -6.21
C HIS A 187 -12.03 -6.32 -6.05
N ARG A 188 -12.18 -7.11 -7.13
CA ARG A 188 -12.93 -8.38 -7.13
C ARG A 188 -12.37 -9.43 -6.17
N HIS A 189 -11.06 -9.41 -5.95
CA HIS A 189 -10.39 -10.31 -5.02
C HIS A 189 -10.18 -9.68 -3.64
N TRP A 190 -10.81 -8.53 -3.36
CA TRP A 190 -10.67 -7.90 -2.05
C TRP A 190 -11.32 -8.75 -0.96
N HIS A 191 -10.57 -8.98 0.11
CA HIS A 191 -11.05 -9.62 1.32
C HIS A 191 -10.71 -8.73 2.52
N ALA A 192 -11.57 -8.66 3.53
CA ALA A 192 -11.40 -7.73 4.65
C ALA A 192 -10.04 -7.87 5.36
N SER A 193 -9.52 -9.10 5.45
CA SER A 193 -8.21 -9.40 6.03
C SER A 193 -7.03 -8.86 5.22
N ALA A 194 -7.20 -8.50 3.94
CA ALA A 194 -6.14 -7.92 3.12
C ALA A 194 -5.73 -6.52 3.63
N PHE A 195 -6.68 -5.79 4.25
CA PHE A 195 -6.40 -4.50 4.87
C PHE A 195 -5.37 -4.59 6.02
N THR A 196 -5.17 -5.78 6.60
CA THR A 196 -4.16 -5.99 7.65
C THR A 196 -2.75 -5.60 7.18
N GLY A 197 -2.38 -5.87 5.93
CA GLY A 197 -1.05 -5.47 5.41
C GLY A 197 -0.86 -3.94 5.38
N ILE A 198 -1.91 -3.22 4.98
CA ILE A 198 -1.94 -1.74 4.99
C ILE A 198 -1.91 -1.23 6.44
N TYR A 199 -2.72 -1.82 7.32
CA TYR A 199 -2.78 -1.44 8.73
C TYR A 199 -1.42 -1.62 9.43
N ASN A 200 -0.75 -2.74 9.19
CA ASN A 200 0.57 -3.02 9.77
C ASN A 200 1.63 -2.01 9.32
N ASP A 201 1.58 -1.53 8.07
CA ASP A 201 2.46 -0.45 7.61
C ASP A 201 2.16 0.88 8.30
N LEU A 202 0.89 1.25 8.43
CA LEU A 202 0.47 2.47 9.13
C LEU A 202 0.88 2.44 10.61
N ALA A 203 0.75 1.30 11.28
CA ALA A 203 1.22 1.09 12.65
C ALA A 203 2.75 1.19 12.74
N ALA A 204 3.48 0.56 11.81
CA ALA A 204 4.94 0.59 11.77
C ALA A 204 5.48 2.03 11.61
N ALA A 205 4.87 2.83 10.75
CA ALA A 205 5.24 4.22 10.53
C ALA A 205 4.96 5.12 11.74
N SER A 206 3.88 4.85 12.49
CA SER A 206 3.49 5.65 13.66
C SER A 206 4.45 5.48 14.84
N ALA A 207 5.10 4.32 14.95
CA ALA A 207 6.08 4.04 16.01
C ALA A 207 7.48 4.64 15.75
N CYS A 208 7.69 5.22 14.56
CA CYS A 208 8.96 5.85 14.16
C CYS A 208 8.93 7.39 14.24
N MET A 209 7.80 7.98 14.64
CA MET A 209 7.64 9.40 14.98
C MET A 209 7.73 9.61 16.49
#